data_AF-A0A1G1E4U3-F1
#
_entry.id   AF-A0A1G1E4U3-F1
#
_cell.length_a   1.000
_cell.length_b   1.000
_cell.length_c   1.000
_cell.angle_alpha   90.00
_cell.angle_beta   90.00
_cell.angle_gamma   90.00
#
_symmetry.space_group_name_H-M   'P 1'
#
loop_
_entity.id
_entity.type
_entity.pdbx_description
1 polymer ?
#
loop_
_entity_poly.entity_id
_entity_poly.type
_entity_poly.pdbx_seq_one_letter_code
_entity_poly.pdbx_strand_id
1 'polypeptide(L)'
;MILITSIFLFLSILIYWRYFFFFRDPDRVIPEGDNIVSPADGTVVYVKKVEKGIVPVSIKKRREIKLEEILKTSIPPDTYYIVGIFMHPTSVHVNRAPIDGEVSHIFYTKGSNLPMTVMWCRVLIRRKPFEAYSHHIITNERNVISIIGKIPVFVVQIADIYVNRIECRIRIGEKVLKGQRIGSILMGSQVDLIFPCNDNLKIIVQEGQKVKAGESIIAILAK
;
A
#
# COMPACT_ATOMS: atom_id res chain seq x y z
N MET A 1 27.01 -27.20 25.59
CA MET A 1 27.66 -26.48 24.47
C MET A 1 26.71 -26.29 23.30
N ILE A 2 26.14 -27.36 22.72
CA ILE A 2 25.22 -27.29 21.56
C ILE A 2 24.01 -26.37 21.81
N LEU A 3 23.32 -26.48 22.95
CA LEU A 3 22.16 -25.64 23.27
C LEU A 3 22.50 -24.14 23.32
N ILE A 4 23.65 -23.79 23.92
CA ILE A 4 24.11 -22.40 24.05
C ILE A 4 24.45 -21.84 22.67
N THR A 5 25.14 -22.61 21.83
CA THR A 5 25.46 -22.22 20.45
C THR A 5 24.20 -22.04 19.61
N SER A 6 23.20 -22.92 19.74
CA SER A 6 21.92 -22.80 19.03
C SER A 6 21.12 -21.56 19.43
N ILE A 7 21.09 -21.24 20.73
CA ILE A 7 20.45 -20.01 21.23
C ILE A 7 21.16 -18.78 20.68
N PHE A 8 22.50 -18.77 20.71
CA PHE A 8 23.29 -17.66 20.20
C PHE A 8 23.08 -17.44 18.70
N LEU A 9 23.05 -18.51 17.90
CA LEU A 9 22.78 -18.44 16.47
C LEU A 9 21.37 -17.91 16.18
N PHE A 10 20.37 -18.40 16.90
CA PHE A 10 18.98 -17.95 16.76
C PHE A 10 18.83 -16.46 17.09
N LEU A 11 19.41 -16.01 18.21
CA LEU A 11 19.42 -14.59 18.59
C LEU A 11 20.15 -13.73 17.55
N SER A 12 21.27 -14.21 17.01
CA SER A 12 22.01 -13.51 15.95
C SER A 12 21.17 -13.33 14.69
N ILE A 13 20.44 -14.37 14.28
CA ILE A 13 19.51 -14.32 13.13
C ILE A 13 18.36 -13.34 13.42
N LEU A 14 17.78 -13.36 14.62
CA LEU A 14 16.72 -12.43 14.99
C LEU A 14 17.18 -10.99 15.00
N ILE A 15 18.38 -10.72 15.52
CA ILE A 15 19.00 -9.39 15.51
C ILE A 15 19.27 -8.96 14.07
N TYR A 16 19.89 -9.81 13.25
CA TYR A 16 20.13 -9.50 11.85
C TYR A 16 18.83 -9.16 11.11
N TRP A 17 17.79 -9.99 11.31
CA TRP A 17 16.49 -9.76 10.70
C TRP A 17 15.89 -8.42 11.13
N ARG A 18 15.86 -8.16 12.45
CA ARG A 18 15.25 -6.96 13.02
C ARG A 18 15.95 -5.66 12.62
N TYR A 19 17.28 -5.65 12.61
CA TYR A 19 18.05 -4.41 12.46
C TYR A 19 18.55 -4.16 11.04
N PHE A 20 18.79 -5.21 10.25
CA PHE A 20 19.36 -5.06 8.91
C PHE A 20 18.38 -5.45 7.82
N PHE A 21 17.85 -6.66 7.88
CA PHE A 21 16.98 -7.15 6.80
C PHE A 21 15.67 -6.37 6.73
N PHE A 22 15.04 -6.09 7.87
CA PHE A 22 13.75 -5.42 7.91
C PHE A 22 13.79 -3.99 7.35
N PHE A 23 14.83 -3.24 7.68
CA PHE A 23 15.03 -1.85 7.23
C PHE A 23 15.75 -1.73 5.88
N ARG A 24 15.94 -2.86 5.18
CA ARG A 24 16.59 -2.84 3.87
C ARG A 24 15.79 -2.02 2.86
N ASP A 25 16.51 -1.31 2.02
CA ASP A 25 15.96 -0.52 0.93
C ASP A 25 16.82 -0.72 -0.32
N PRO A 26 16.70 -1.89 -0.98
CA PRO A 26 17.48 -2.20 -2.16
C PRO A 26 17.14 -1.24 -3.30
N ASP A 27 18.13 -0.99 -4.16
CA ASP A 27 17.89 -0.29 -5.41
C ASP A 27 16.96 -1.08 -6.32
N ARG A 28 16.18 -0.35 -7.12
CA ARG A 28 15.09 -0.87 -7.94
C ARG A 28 15.28 -0.46 -9.39
N VAL A 29 14.97 -1.37 -10.31
CA VAL A 29 14.91 -1.05 -11.74
C VAL A 29 13.50 -0.63 -12.08
N ILE A 30 13.31 0.67 -12.32
CA ILE A 30 11.99 1.24 -12.61
C ILE A 30 11.65 1.00 -14.08
N PRO A 31 10.51 0.36 -14.40
CA PRO A 31 10.13 0.12 -15.79
C PRO A 31 9.83 1.42 -16.52
N GLU A 32 10.30 1.53 -17.77
CA GLU A 32 10.01 2.66 -18.65
C GLU A 32 8.54 2.67 -19.12
N GLY A 33 8.11 3.81 -19.69
CA GLY A 33 6.80 3.97 -20.32
C GLY A 33 5.69 4.44 -19.38
N ASP A 34 4.51 4.64 -19.98
CA ASP A 34 3.32 5.17 -19.31
C ASP A 34 2.59 4.05 -18.56
N ASN A 35 3.11 3.76 -17.37
CA ASN A 35 2.56 2.75 -16.47
C ASN A 35 2.57 3.25 -15.02
N ILE A 36 1.66 2.68 -14.25
CA ILE A 36 1.61 2.83 -12.79
C ILE A 36 2.36 1.66 -12.19
N VAL A 37 3.39 1.94 -11.37
CA VAL A 37 4.10 0.91 -10.62
C VAL A 37 3.57 0.75 -9.21
N SER A 38 3.85 -0.38 -8.59
CA SER A 38 3.43 -0.67 -7.22
C SER A 38 4.06 0.34 -6.27
N PRO A 39 3.30 0.95 -5.35
CA PRO A 39 3.89 1.80 -4.31
C PRO A 39 4.52 1.00 -3.16
N ALA A 40 4.30 -0.31 -3.08
CA ALA A 40 4.76 -1.15 -1.98
C ALA A 40 5.23 -2.55 -2.41
N ASP A 41 6.12 -3.14 -1.62
CA ASP A 41 6.45 -4.57 -1.68
C ASP A 41 5.38 -5.38 -0.93
N GLY A 42 4.82 -6.41 -1.55
CA GLY A 42 3.80 -7.18 -0.87
C GLY A 42 3.03 -8.15 -1.75
N THR A 43 1.81 -8.44 -1.31
CA THR A 43 0.82 -9.23 -2.05
C THR A 43 -0.41 -8.38 -2.30
N VAL A 44 -0.90 -8.39 -3.54
CA VAL A 44 -2.17 -7.76 -3.90
C VAL A 44 -3.29 -8.53 -3.19
N VAL A 45 -3.94 -7.90 -2.21
CA VAL A 45 -4.98 -8.53 -1.39
C VAL A 45 -6.39 -8.27 -1.91
N TYR A 46 -6.57 -7.26 -2.76
CA TYR A 46 -7.77 -7.05 -3.55
C TYR A 46 -7.51 -6.09 -4.71
N VAL A 47 -8.30 -6.25 -5.77
CA VAL A 47 -8.45 -5.28 -6.85
C VAL A 47 -9.95 -5.01 -6.94
N LYS A 48 -10.38 -3.80 -6.57
CA LYS A 48 -11.80 -3.42 -6.54
C LYS A 48 -12.06 -2.30 -7.53
N LYS A 49 -13.16 -2.40 -8.25
CA LYS A 49 -13.73 -1.30 -9.04
C LYS A 49 -14.85 -0.68 -8.21
N VAL A 50 -14.78 0.63 -8.00
CA VAL A 50 -15.68 1.39 -7.16
C VAL A 50 -16.36 2.45 -8.01
N GLU A 51 -17.66 2.28 -8.24
CA GLU A 51 -18.46 3.23 -9.03
C GLU A 51 -18.75 4.49 -8.24
N LYS A 52 -18.65 5.65 -8.93
CA LYS A 52 -18.96 6.98 -8.38
C LYS A 52 -18.25 7.30 -7.06
N GLY A 53 -17.07 6.71 -6.83
CA GLY A 53 -16.28 6.91 -5.61
C GLY A 53 -16.93 6.40 -4.32
N ILE A 54 -17.83 5.41 -4.33
CA ILE A 54 -18.47 4.90 -3.11
C ILE A 54 -17.86 3.56 -2.67
N VAL A 55 -17.18 3.53 -1.52
CA VAL A 55 -16.61 2.29 -0.96
C VAL A 55 -17.62 1.64 0.00
N PRO A 56 -18.16 0.45 -0.32
CA PRO A 56 -19.09 -0.23 0.57
C PRO A 56 -18.35 -0.83 1.77
N VAL A 57 -18.65 -0.35 2.98
CA VAL A 57 -18.07 -0.89 4.21
C VAL A 57 -19.06 -1.86 4.87
N SER A 58 -18.93 -3.14 4.49
CA SER A 58 -19.61 -4.31 5.08
C SER A 58 -21.13 -4.39 4.93
N ILE A 59 -21.60 -5.52 4.38
CA ILE A 59 -23.02 -5.88 4.22
C ILE A 59 -23.78 -5.88 5.57
N LYS A 60 -23.08 -6.05 6.71
CA LYS A 60 -23.70 -6.06 8.05
C LYS A 60 -23.86 -4.68 8.70
N LYS A 61 -23.12 -3.65 8.27
CA LYS A 61 -23.13 -2.31 8.90
C LYS A 61 -23.70 -1.20 8.01
N ARG A 62 -24.04 -1.48 6.74
CA ARG A 62 -24.75 -0.59 5.78
C ARG A 62 -24.25 0.86 5.73
N ARG A 63 -22.97 1.12 6.03
CA ARG A 63 -22.41 2.45 5.86
C ARG A 63 -21.56 2.46 4.60
N GLU A 64 -22.07 3.14 3.59
CA GLU A 64 -21.30 3.50 2.41
C GLU A 64 -20.37 4.65 2.81
N ILE A 65 -19.07 4.44 2.69
CA ILE A 65 -18.08 5.50 2.94
C ILE A 65 -17.68 6.05 1.58
N LYS A 66 -17.87 7.35 1.37
CA LYS A 66 -17.38 8.00 0.16
C LYS A 66 -15.85 7.95 0.15
N LEU A 67 -15.28 7.71 -1.02
CA LEU A 67 -13.83 7.70 -1.22
C LEU A 67 -13.22 9.05 -0.81
N GLU A 68 -13.92 10.16 -1.03
CA GLU A 68 -13.57 11.49 -0.52
C GLU A 68 -13.39 11.54 1.00
N GLU A 69 -14.19 10.80 1.79
CA GLU A 69 -14.04 10.74 3.25
C GLU A 69 -12.73 10.07 3.66
N ILE A 70 -12.26 9.11 2.86
CA ILE A 70 -10.98 8.40 3.06
C ILE A 70 -9.82 9.27 2.58
N LEU A 71 -9.95 9.86 1.38
CA LEU A 71 -8.90 10.63 0.72
C LEU A 71 -8.72 12.04 1.31
N LYS A 72 -9.74 12.56 2.00
CA LYS A 72 -9.77 13.90 2.59
C LYS A 72 -9.57 15.02 1.57
N THR A 73 -9.92 14.75 0.33
CA THR A 73 -9.87 15.69 -0.78
C THR A 73 -11.02 15.40 -1.74
N SER A 74 -11.50 16.42 -2.45
CA SER A 74 -12.56 16.29 -3.45
C SER A 74 -12.01 15.58 -4.67
N ILE A 75 -12.78 14.65 -5.23
CA ILE A 75 -12.40 13.93 -6.44
C ILE A 75 -13.55 13.96 -7.45
N PRO A 76 -13.28 13.92 -8.76
CA PRO A 76 -14.33 13.81 -9.76
C PRO A 76 -15.21 12.58 -9.47
N PRO A 77 -16.54 12.68 -9.66
CA PRO A 77 -17.48 11.59 -9.47
C PRO A 77 -17.35 10.56 -10.61
N ASP A 78 -16.26 9.84 -10.59
CA ASP A 78 -15.88 8.82 -11.57
C ASP A 78 -15.81 7.44 -10.91
N THR A 79 -15.57 6.42 -11.72
CA THR A 79 -15.24 5.09 -11.25
C THR A 79 -13.75 5.01 -10.94
N TYR A 80 -13.39 4.38 -9.83
CA TYR A 80 -12.00 4.23 -9.40
C TYR A 80 -11.63 2.77 -9.22
N TYR A 81 -10.37 2.45 -9.51
CA TYR A 81 -9.76 1.22 -9.06
C TYR A 81 -9.10 1.43 -7.69
N ILE A 82 -9.24 0.44 -6.81
CA ILE A 82 -8.53 0.35 -5.54
C ILE A 82 -7.76 -0.96 -5.52
N VAL A 83 -6.43 -0.86 -5.49
CA VAL A 83 -5.52 -2.00 -5.42
C VAL A 83 -4.88 -2.01 -4.03
N GLY A 84 -5.32 -2.94 -3.18
CA GLY A 84 -4.77 -3.12 -1.84
C GLY A 84 -3.55 -4.01 -1.86
N ILE A 85 -2.43 -3.57 -1.28
CA ILE A 85 -1.16 -4.30 -1.23
C ILE A 85 -0.78 -4.51 0.23
N PHE A 86 -0.84 -5.75 0.69
CA PHE A 86 -0.41 -6.11 2.04
C PHE A 86 1.10 -6.35 2.07
N MET A 87 1.78 -5.63 2.96
CA MET A 87 3.22 -5.68 3.15
C MET A 87 3.55 -6.72 4.22
N HIS A 88 4.14 -7.83 3.80
CA HIS A 88 4.55 -8.90 4.72
C HIS A 88 5.56 -8.37 5.75
N PRO A 89 5.68 -8.99 6.93
CA PRO A 89 6.76 -8.66 7.87
C PRO A 89 8.17 -8.77 7.26
N THR A 90 8.30 -9.55 6.19
CA THR A 90 9.54 -9.72 5.43
C THR A 90 9.60 -8.89 4.15
N SER A 91 8.59 -8.07 3.83
CA SER A 91 8.64 -7.11 2.70
C SER A 91 9.68 -6.02 2.95
N VAL A 92 9.97 -5.22 1.92
CA VAL A 92 10.59 -3.90 2.10
C VAL A 92 9.49 -2.92 2.51
N HIS A 93 9.73 -2.16 3.58
CA HIS A 93 8.73 -1.24 4.14
C HIS A 93 8.83 0.20 3.63
N VAL A 94 9.70 0.43 2.64
CA VAL A 94 9.80 1.70 1.92
C VAL A 94 8.77 1.76 0.81
N ASN A 95 8.00 2.85 0.78
CA ASN A 95 7.01 3.11 -0.24
C ASN A 95 7.55 4.04 -1.31
N ARG A 96 7.11 3.83 -2.55
CA ARG A 96 7.60 4.53 -3.74
C ARG A 96 6.48 5.20 -4.51
N ALA A 97 6.81 6.29 -5.19
CA ALA A 97 5.90 7.00 -6.08
C ALA A 97 5.48 6.06 -7.23
N PRO A 98 4.19 5.85 -7.45
CA PRO A 98 3.71 4.94 -8.49
C PRO A 98 3.78 5.54 -9.91
N ILE A 99 3.89 6.88 -10.03
CA ILE A 99 3.99 7.63 -11.29
C ILE A 99 4.93 8.83 -11.10
N ASP A 100 5.35 9.43 -12.21
CA ASP A 100 5.89 10.79 -12.24
C ASP A 100 4.76 11.80 -12.02
N GLY A 101 5.00 12.84 -11.23
CA GLY A 101 3.99 13.88 -11.01
C GLY A 101 4.35 14.86 -9.91
N GLU A 102 3.37 15.68 -9.54
CA GLU A 102 3.45 16.64 -8.44
C GLU A 102 2.54 16.22 -7.28
N VAL A 103 3.05 16.31 -6.07
CA VAL A 103 2.31 15.98 -4.86
C VAL A 103 1.30 17.08 -4.55
N SER A 104 0.02 16.84 -4.81
CA SER A 104 -1.02 17.87 -4.66
C SER A 104 -1.64 17.91 -3.27
N HIS A 105 -1.61 16.80 -2.54
CA HIS A 105 -2.28 16.69 -1.25
C HIS A 105 -1.60 15.63 -0.38
N ILE A 106 -1.38 15.95 0.90
CA ILE A 106 -0.95 15.00 1.92
C ILE A 106 -1.87 15.19 3.13
N PHE A 107 -2.51 14.12 3.59
CA PHE A 107 -3.37 14.19 4.77
C PHE A 107 -3.25 12.97 5.65
N TYR A 108 -2.90 13.22 6.90
CA TYR A 108 -2.80 12.21 7.94
C TYR A 108 -4.08 12.13 8.75
N THR A 109 -4.62 10.92 8.89
CA THR A 109 -5.77 10.63 9.74
C THR A 109 -5.37 9.66 10.84
N LYS A 110 -5.54 10.08 12.09
CA LYS A 110 -5.33 9.23 13.26
C LYS A 110 -6.39 8.12 13.31
N GLY A 111 -5.99 6.91 13.70
CA GLY A 111 -6.89 5.76 13.87
C GLY A 111 -6.65 5.02 15.19
N SER A 112 -7.42 3.97 15.42
CA SER A 112 -7.33 3.13 16.64
C SER A 112 -6.39 1.93 16.48
N ASN A 113 -5.70 1.83 15.34
CA ASN A 113 -4.76 0.80 14.89
C ASN A 113 -5.08 -0.62 15.40
N LEU A 114 -5.85 -1.38 14.62
CA LEU A 114 -6.10 -2.81 14.79
C LEU A 114 -4.98 -3.66 14.15
N PRO A 115 -4.70 -4.86 14.68
CA PRO A 115 -3.74 -5.79 14.10
C PRO A 115 -4.16 -6.27 12.71
N MET A 116 -3.21 -6.33 11.78
CA MET A 116 -3.38 -6.96 10.45
C MET A 116 -3.10 -8.48 10.45
N THR A 117 -3.06 -9.12 11.62
CA THR A 117 -2.74 -10.56 11.75
C THR A 117 -3.71 -11.47 10.99
N VAL A 118 -5.00 -11.09 10.94
CA VAL A 118 -6.01 -11.84 10.17
C VAL A 118 -5.68 -11.82 8.68
N MET A 119 -5.34 -10.65 8.14
CA MET A 119 -4.88 -10.52 6.75
C MET A 119 -3.64 -11.36 6.50
N TRP A 120 -2.63 -11.24 7.38
CA TRP A 120 -1.38 -12.00 7.27
C TRP A 120 -1.64 -13.51 7.23
N CYS A 121 -2.42 -14.05 8.18
CA CYS A 121 -2.78 -15.46 8.22
C CYS A 121 -3.50 -15.90 6.95
N ARG A 122 -4.48 -15.12 6.46
CA ARG A 122 -5.23 -15.46 5.24
C ARG A 122 -4.36 -15.46 4.00
N VAL A 123 -3.45 -14.50 3.86
CA VAL A 123 -2.48 -14.46 2.76
C VAL A 123 -1.53 -15.65 2.85
N LEU A 124 -1.04 -16.00 4.05
CA LEU A 124 -0.17 -17.14 4.29
C LEU A 124 -0.80 -18.46 3.84
N ILE A 125 -2.06 -18.71 4.24
CA ILE A 125 -2.80 -19.93 3.88
C ILE A 125 -3.53 -19.82 2.52
N ARG A 126 -3.30 -18.72 1.77
CA ARG A 126 -3.93 -18.43 0.47
C ARG A 126 -5.48 -18.47 0.48
N ARG A 127 -6.12 -18.10 1.60
CA ARG A 127 -7.58 -18.15 1.77
C ARG A 127 -8.24 -16.84 1.34
N LYS A 128 -8.91 -16.88 0.18
CA LYS A 128 -9.70 -15.76 -0.36
C LYS A 128 -11.11 -15.67 0.26
N PRO A 129 -11.76 -14.50 0.24
CA PRO A 129 -11.16 -13.18 -0.07
C PRO A 129 -10.15 -12.81 1.02
N PHE A 130 -9.01 -12.22 0.66
CA PHE A 130 -7.93 -11.98 1.64
C PHE A 130 -8.33 -10.97 2.70
N GLU A 131 -9.08 -9.94 2.32
CA GLU A 131 -9.55 -8.87 3.19
C GLU A 131 -10.74 -9.26 4.09
N ALA A 132 -11.20 -10.51 4.06
CA ALA A 132 -12.27 -10.92 4.96
C ALA A 132 -11.88 -10.66 6.42
N TYR A 133 -12.78 -10.03 7.17
CA TYR A 133 -12.61 -9.69 8.58
C TYR A 133 -11.44 -8.71 8.86
N SER A 134 -10.97 -7.99 7.83
CA SER A 134 -9.89 -7.01 7.92
C SER A 134 -10.40 -5.61 8.27
N HIS A 135 -10.80 -5.42 9.52
CA HIS A 135 -11.33 -4.13 10.01
C HIS A 135 -10.29 -2.99 10.02
N HIS A 136 -9.00 -3.34 9.94
CA HIS A 136 -7.90 -2.38 9.90
C HIS A 136 -7.98 -1.42 8.71
N ILE A 137 -8.51 -1.88 7.57
CA ILE A 137 -8.65 -1.09 6.34
C ILE A 137 -9.43 0.22 6.58
N ILE A 138 -10.36 0.21 7.54
CA ILE A 138 -11.25 1.34 7.83
C ILE A 138 -10.86 2.11 9.10
N THR A 139 -10.34 1.41 10.10
CA THR A 139 -10.15 1.98 11.45
C THR A 139 -8.73 2.42 11.74
N ASN A 140 -7.75 1.90 11.00
CA ASN A 140 -6.36 2.21 11.26
C ASN A 140 -6.02 3.60 10.76
N GLU A 141 -5.00 4.14 11.41
CA GLU A 141 -4.28 5.32 11.01
C GLU A 141 -3.81 5.20 9.57
N ARG A 142 -3.91 6.32 8.86
CA ARG A 142 -3.52 6.39 7.47
C ARG A 142 -2.91 7.72 7.11
N ASN A 143 -2.02 7.68 6.12
CA ASN A 143 -1.51 8.85 5.44
C ASN A 143 -1.91 8.76 3.97
N VAL A 144 -2.62 9.76 3.48
CA VAL A 144 -3.04 9.87 2.08
C VAL A 144 -2.07 10.79 1.37
N ILE A 145 -1.52 10.33 0.24
CA ILE A 145 -0.67 11.13 -0.65
C ILE A 145 -1.34 11.14 -2.02
N SER A 146 -1.68 12.31 -2.54
CA SER A 146 -2.18 12.50 -3.90
C SER A 146 -1.03 12.97 -4.80
N ILE A 147 -0.86 12.31 -5.94
CA ILE A 147 0.15 12.64 -6.94
C ILE A 147 -0.58 12.88 -8.26
N ILE A 148 -0.39 14.07 -8.83
CA ILE A 148 -0.98 14.45 -10.12
C ILE A 148 0.11 14.34 -11.18
N GLY A 149 -0.04 13.37 -12.08
CA GLY A 149 0.78 13.22 -13.28
C GLY A 149 -0.10 13.15 -14.53
N LYS A 150 0.26 12.27 -15.47
CA LYS A 150 -0.61 11.96 -16.63
C LYS A 150 -2.01 11.50 -16.22
N ILE A 151 -2.10 10.83 -15.07
CA ILE A 151 -3.34 10.48 -14.37
C ILE A 151 -3.18 10.80 -12.89
N PRO A 152 -4.24 11.21 -12.19
CA PRO A 152 -4.19 11.39 -10.74
C PRO A 152 -4.17 10.03 -10.05
N VAL A 153 -3.31 9.86 -9.06
CA VAL A 153 -3.24 8.66 -8.23
C VAL A 153 -3.18 9.02 -6.76
N PHE A 154 -3.73 8.17 -5.91
CA PHE A 154 -3.68 8.30 -4.46
C PHE A 154 -2.97 7.08 -3.88
N VAL A 155 -1.99 7.33 -3.03
CA VAL A 155 -1.30 6.33 -2.22
C VAL A 155 -1.78 6.48 -0.79
N VAL A 156 -2.52 5.50 -0.30
CA VAL A 156 -3.03 5.46 1.07
C VAL A 156 -2.19 4.47 1.87
N GLN A 157 -1.32 4.99 2.70
CA GLN A 157 -0.52 4.21 3.64
C GLN A 157 -1.39 3.88 4.86
N ILE A 158 -1.50 2.61 5.24
CA ILE A 158 -2.31 2.16 6.39
C ILE A 158 -1.39 1.46 7.40
N ALA A 159 -1.30 2.04 8.59
CA ALA A 159 -0.46 1.52 9.68
C ALA A 159 -1.09 0.31 10.35
N ASP A 160 -0.30 -0.50 11.06
CA ASP A 160 -0.74 -1.60 11.91
C ASP A 160 -0.77 -1.21 13.40
N ILE A 161 -1.36 -2.03 14.28
CA ILE A 161 -1.40 -1.79 15.74
C ILE A 161 -0.02 -1.58 16.37
N TYR A 162 1.01 -2.25 15.84
CA TYR A 162 2.36 -2.20 16.39
C TYR A 162 3.18 -1.02 15.84
N VAL A 163 2.52 -0.08 15.15
CA VAL A 163 3.15 0.97 14.36
C VAL A 163 2.63 2.31 14.85
N ASN A 164 3.52 3.08 15.48
CA ASN A 164 3.16 4.37 16.02
C ASN A 164 3.38 5.54 15.05
N ARG A 165 3.95 5.30 13.85
CA ARG A 165 4.17 6.34 12.83
C ARG A 165 4.23 5.77 11.41
N ILE A 166 3.43 6.36 10.53
CA ILE A 166 3.71 6.40 9.09
C ILE A 166 4.71 7.54 8.84
N GLU A 167 5.80 7.25 8.16
CA GLU A 167 6.80 8.25 7.78
C GLU A 167 6.52 8.73 6.36
N CYS A 168 6.11 9.99 6.21
CA CYS A 168 6.03 10.65 4.91
C CYS A 168 7.30 11.49 4.69
N ARG A 169 7.98 11.30 3.55
CA ARG A 169 9.27 11.96 3.25
C ARG A 169 9.18 13.06 2.19
N ILE A 170 7.99 13.29 1.66
CA ILE A 170 7.71 14.27 0.60
C ILE A 170 6.76 15.36 1.11
N ARG A 171 6.69 16.48 0.38
CA ARG A 171 5.86 17.64 0.73
C ARG A 171 4.86 17.97 -0.38
N ILE A 172 3.79 18.67 -0.02
CA ILE A 172 2.86 19.25 -1.01
C ILE A 172 3.62 20.23 -1.91
N GLY A 173 3.37 20.18 -3.21
CA GLY A 173 4.06 20.93 -4.26
C GLY A 173 5.38 20.29 -4.75
N GLU A 174 5.83 19.20 -4.12
CA GLU A 174 7.05 18.52 -4.55
C GLU A 174 6.82 17.70 -5.83
N LYS A 175 7.76 17.80 -6.78
CA LYS A 175 7.79 16.92 -7.95
C LYS A 175 8.49 15.61 -7.60
N VAL A 176 7.85 14.50 -7.92
CA VAL A 176 8.36 13.16 -7.67
C VAL A 176 8.52 12.39 -8.97
N LEU A 177 9.59 11.60 -9.07
CA LEU A 177 9.79 10.68 -10.18
C LEU A 177 9.17 9.31 -9.87
N LYS A 178 8.70 8.59 -10.89
CA LYS A 178 8.21 7.22 -10.75
C LYS A 178 9.29 6.35 -10.11
N GLY A 179 8.92 5.63 -9.05
CA GLY A 179 9.85 4.82 -8.25
C GLY A 179 10.61 5.58 -7.17
N GLN A 180 10.52 6.92 -7.09
CA GLN A 180 11.12 7.71 -6.02
C GLN A 180 10.58 7.28 -4.66
N ARG A 181 11.43 7.26 -3.64
CA ARG A 181 11.04 6.95 -2.25
C ARG A 181 10.18 8.09 -1.71
N ILE A 182 8.95 7.78 -1.28
CA ILE A 182 7.99 8.78 -0.77
C ILE A 182 7.74 8.66 0.73
N GLY A 183 8.10 7.53 1.33
CA GLY A 183 7.84 7.29 2.74
C GLY A 183 8.15 5.86 3.16
N SER A 184 7.78 5.55 4.39
CA SER A 184 7.84 4.19 4.93
C SER A 184 6.70 3.95 5.93
N ILE A 185 6.27 2.70 6.08
CA ILE A 185 5.37 2.29 7.15
C ILE A 185 6.05 1.15 7.88
N LEU A 186 6.35 1.32 9.16
CA LEU A 186 6.98 0.26 9.93
C LEU A 186 6.02 -0.93 10.05
N MET A 187 6.55 -2.14 9.99
CA MET A 187 6.00 -3.45 10.43
C MET A 187 4.55 -3.78 10.08
N GLY A 188 4.37 -4.73 9.14
CA GLY A 188 3.10 -5.41 8.92
C GLY A 188 1.96 -4.50 8.44
N SER A 189 2.19 -3.73 7.39
CA SER A 189 1.30 -2.65 6.94
C SER A 189 0.58 -2.96 5.63
N GLN A 190 -0.28 -2.05 5.20
CA GLN A 190 -0.94 -2.11 3.89
C GLN A 190 -0.78 -0.77 3.17
N VAL A 191 -0.69 -0.82 1.84
CA VAL A 191 -0.81 0.36 0.98
C VAL A 191 -1.93 0.14 -0.02
N ASP A 192 -2.87 1.07 -0.07
CA ASP A 192 -3.88 1.11 -1.12
C ASP A 192 -3.45 2.10 -2.19
N LEU A 193 -3.40 1.64 -3.43
CA LEU A 193 -3.20 2.47 -4.61
C LEU A 193 -4.56 2.69 -5.29
N ILE A 194 -4.93 3.95 -5.47
CA ILE A 194 -6.24 4.36 -5.99
C ILE A 194 -6.04 5.25 -7.20
N PHE A 195 -6.76 4.98 -8.28
CA PHE A 195 -6.68 5.76 -9.53
C PHE A 195 -7.96 5.61 -10.34
N PRO A 196 -8.32 6.60 -11.18
CA PRO A 196 -9.54 6.55 -11.96
C PRO A 196 -9.53 5.38 -12.96
N CYS A 197 -10.71 4.82 -13.20
CA CYS A 197 -10.94 3.93 -14.32
C CYS A 197 -11.06 4.78 -15.58
N ASN A 198 -10.08 4.70 -16.48
CA ASN A 198 -10.15 5.29 -17.80
C ASN A 198 -10.16 4.15 -18.83
N ASP A 199 -10.85 4.31 -19.96
CA ASP A 199 -10.84 3.36 -21.08
C ASP A 199 -9.43 3.09 -21.60
N ASN A 200 -8.54 4.09 -21.49
CA ASN A 200 -7.14 3.96 -21.84
C ASN A 200 -6.29 3.32 -20.74
N LEU A 201 -6.87 2.72 -19.70
CA LEU A 201 -6.12 2.17 -18.58
C LEU A 201 -6.43 0.71 -18.33
N LYS A 202 -5.42 -0.14 -18.47
CA LYS A 202 -5.51 -1.58 -18.25
C LYS A 202 -4.79 -1.99 -16.98
N ILE A 203 -5.52 -2.48 -15.99
CA ILE A 203 -4.92 -3.18 -14.85
C ILE A 203 -4.35 -4.51 -15.34
N ILE A 204 -3.12 -4.80 -14.94
CA ILE A 204 -2.43 -6.04 -15.31
C ILE A 204 -2.13 -6.95 -14.11
N VAL A 205 -2.44 -6.50 -12.90
CA VAL A 205 -2.27 -7.29 -11.67
C VAL A 205 -3.57 -7.96 -11.23
N GLN A 206 -3.42 -9.07 -10.51
CA GLN A 206 -4.53 -9.83 -9.94
C GLN A 206 -4.35 -10.08 -8.44
N GLU A 207 -5.46 -10.27 -7.74
CA GLU A 207 -5.47 -10.63 -6.32
C GLU A 207 -4.68 -11.94 -6.07
N GLY A 208 -3.73 -11.88 -5.13
CA GLY A 208 -2.79 -12.94 -4.76
C GLY A 208 -1.40 -12.77 -5.40
N GLN A 209 -1.24 -11.86 -6.37
CA GLN A 209 0.03 -11.61 -7.01
C GLN A 209 1.02 -10.91 -6.07
N LYS A 210 2.28 -11.33 -6.10
CA LYS A 210 3.38 -10.62 -5.43
C LYS A 210 3.84 -9.44 -6.27
N VAL A 211 4.07 -8.31 -5.62
CA VAL A 211 4.51 -7.06 -6.24
C VAL A 211 5.67 -6.45 -5.46
N LYS A 212 6.50 -5.67 -6.13
CA LYS A 212 7.62 -4.92 -5.57
C LYS A 212 7.46 -3.43 -5.83
N ALA A 213 7.72 -2.61 -4.82
CA ALA A 213 7.65 -1.17 -4.88
C ALA A 213 8.57 -0.63 -5.98
N GLY A 214 8.05 0.23 -6.85
CA GLY A 214 8.79 0.84 -7.95
C GLY A 214 9.05 -0.05 -9.17
N GLU A 215 8.94 -1.38 -9.06
CA GLU A 215 9.29 -2.29 -10.16
C GLU A 215 8.06 -2.95 -10.81
N SER A 216 7.12 -3.45 -9.99
CA SER A 216 5.98 -4.20 -10.51
C SER A 216 4.95 -3.24 -11.08
N ILE A 217 4.63 -3.40 -12.36
CA ILE A 217 3.57 -2.62 -13.02
C ILE A 217 2.21 -3.09 -12.50
N ILE A 218 1.39 -2.15 -12.04
CA ILE A 218 0.00 -2.35 -11.59
C ILE A 218 -0.96 -2.17 -12.76
N ALA A 219 -0.75 -1.11 -13.54
CA ALA A 219 -1.57 -0.77 -14.69
C ALA A 219 -0.74 -0.10 -15.78
N ILE A 220 -1.20 -0.22 -17.03
CA ILE A 220 -0.58 0.39 -18.21
C ILE A 220 -1.61 1.35 -18.83
N LEU A 221 -1.14 2.52 -19.23
CA LEU A 221 -1.93 3.41 -20.08
C LEU A 221 -1.77 2.94 -21.52
N ALA A 222 -2.87 2.49 -22.12
CA ALA A 222 -2.96 2.23 -23.55
C ALA A 222 -2.72 3.54 -24.33
N LYS A 223 -2.04 3.42 -25.46
CA LYS A 223 -1.84 4.53 -26.40
C LYS A 223 -3.13 4.89 -27.11
#